data_AF-A0A3M0X631-F1
#
_entry.id   AF-A0A3M0X631-F1
#
_cell.length_a   1.000
_cell.length_b   1.000
_cell.length_c   1.000
_cell.angle_alpha   90.00
_cell.angle_beta   90.00
_cell.angle_gamma   90.00
#
_symmetry.space_group_name_H-M   'P 1'
#
loop_
_entity.id
_entity.type
_entity.pdbx_description
1 polymer ?
#
loop_
_entity_poly.entity_id
_entity_poly.type
_entity_poly.pdbx_seq_one_letter_code
_entity_poly.pdbx_strand_id
1 'polypeptide(L)'
;MVKPLLKAAGITKRFGSLTVLRNVNVEIYPGEIVGLAGRSGAGKTILSRVLAGLLPPENGRLTFNGRSLSWPFQPQKHGISIIHQEPKLADQFDITSNIFLGHELKHNILGYELLDHRKMHEKAREILAQLGVEFPTLHEKAANLNSDDRTIVSLAQGIATPAILRIVDDPVALLSTPFQDKLLSLIEQWQQEETAVLYSSQNLDHLFAVTDRIIVLCRGEVTANVRTDETDREEIVAALVGSSERQQRTPVIWALDSYYKAKQQAEQLHHNQLLLEQDLAARDTINQQLLAQLAEQVQALDKANLALQDAQRRLLTQREEERKHLARELHDDTIQDLLSINYQLEEIASLAEDNETLVTELDDVRHAIRQLVANVRGICGDLRPPTIDSLGLSAALKSYAQSWSERTGIPVKLTIGKNFGRLPEAIELSVFRIVQESLNNIWKHADASQVEVKFSYGSRRMLSITITDDGKGLPDDFDMSRLSSAGHYGLLGISERVALLGGRLKMQKSSHGGLMLTVEIPHPRATHAI
;
A
#
# COMPACT_ATOMS: atom_id res chain seq x y z
N MET A 1 -7.67 12.38 -64.79
CA MET A 1 -8.18 12.90 -63.51
C MET A 1 -8.46 11.73 -62.61
N VAL A 2 -7.86 11.70 -61.42
CA VAL A 2 -8.15 10.69 -60.40
C VAL A 2 -9.60 10.90 -59.94
N LYS A 3 -10.38 9.82 -59.79
CA LYS A 3 -11.76 9.91 -59.30
C LYS A 3 -11.75 9.89 -57.76
N PRO A 4 -12.63 10.66 -57.09
CA PRO A 4 -12.73 10.62 -55.64
C PRO A 4 -13.20 9.24 -55.17
N LEU A 5 -12.57 8.72 -54.12
CA LEU A 5 -12.98 7.50 -53.44
C LEU A 5 -14.32 7.71 -52.75
N LEU A 6 -14.47 8.82 -52.04
CA LEU A 6 -15.70 9.26 -51.41
C LEU A 6 -16.06 10.65 -51.92
N LYS A 7 -17.31 10.85 -52.31
CA LYS A 7 -17.86 12.16 -52.64
C LYS A 7 -19.23 12.33 -52.02
N ALA A 8 -19.34 13.33 -51.15
CA ALA A 8 -20.56 13.76 -50.49
C ALA A 8 -20.95 15.14 -51.03
N ALA A 9 -22.16 15.26 -51.58
CA ALA A 9 -22.64 16.49 -52.20
C ALA A 9 -23.93 16.97 -51.55
N GLY A 10 -23.95 18.25 -51.16
CA GLY A 10 -25.11 18.94 -50.60
C GLY A 10 -25.61 18.38 -49.27
N ILE A 11 -24.71 17.87 -48.42
CA ILE A 11 -25.06 17.25 -47.15
C ILE A 11 -25.66 18.30 -46.20
N THR A 12 -26.90 18.07 -45.77
CA THR A 12 -27.59 18.90 -44.77
C THR A 12 -28.06 18.03 -43.62
N LYS A 13 -27.73 18.42 -42.38
CA LYS A 13 -28.14 17.71 -41.15
C LYS A 13 -28.76 18.65 -40.13
N ARG A 14 -29.94 18.28 -39.62
CA ARG A 14 -30.76 19.01 -38.65
C ARG A 14 -31.15 18.12 -37.47
N PHE A 15 -31.24 18.74 -36.29
CA PHE A 15 -31.78 18.14 -35.07
C PHE A 15 -32.81 19.11 -34.50
N GLY A 16 -34.10 18.81 -34.69
CA GLY A 16 -35.17 19.76 -34.39
C GLY A 16 -35.02 21.06 -35.20
N SER A 17 -34.96 22.20 -34.53
CA SER A 17 -34.71 23.52 -35.15
C SER A 17 -33.24 23.81 -35.44
N LEU A 18 -32.31 23.04 -34.87
CA LEU A 18 -30.88 23.28 -35.01
C LEU A 18 -30.33 22.65 -36.29
N THR A 19 -29.82 23.47 -37.20
CA THR A 19 -29.11 22.99 -38.40
C THR A 19 -27.62 22.89 -38.11
N VAL A 20 -27.08 21.67 -38.10
CA VAL A 20 -25.69 21.36 -37.75
C VAL A 20 -24.79 21.28 -38.99
N LEU A 21 -25.30 20.77 -40.12
CA LEU A 21 -24.58 20.78 -41.40
C LEU A 21 -25.46 21.45 -42.46
N ARG A 22 -24.87 22.33 -43.27
CA ARG A 22 -25.54 23.16 -44.26
C ARG A 22 -24.86 22.99 -45.62
N ASN A 23 -25.50 22.25 -46.52
CA ASN A 23 -25.06 22.08 -47.91
C ASN A 23 -23.55 21.73 -48.05
N VAL A 24 -23.06 20.85 -47.19
CA VAL A 24 -21.63 20.48 -47.12
C VAL A 24 -21.26 19.61 -48.31
N ASN A 25 -20.17 19.97 -48.98
CA ASN A 25 -19.58 19.21 -50.08
C ASN A 25 -18.17 18.75 -49.66
N VAL A 26 -17.92 17.45 -49.75
CA VAL A 26 -16.64 16.83 -49.37
C VAL A 26 -16.28 15.81 -50.42
N GLU A 27 -15.02 15.82 -50.82
CA GLU A 27 -14.40 14.80 -51.68
C GLU A 27 -13.15 14.30 -50.98
N ILE A 28 -12.91 12.99 -51.05
CA ILE A 28 -11.72 12.32 -50.51
C ILE A 28 -11.20 11.40 -51.62
N TYR A 29 -9.91 11.50 -51.93
CA TYR A 29 -9.26 10.71 -52.97
C TYR A 29 -8.59 9.46 -52.39
N PRO A 30 -8.35 8.40 -53.20
CA PRO A 30 -7.62 7.21 -52.75
C PRO A 30 -6.22 7.59 -52.22
N GLY A 31 -5.83 7.01 -51.08
CA GLY A 31 -4.53 7.29 -50.44
C GLY A 31 -4.32 8.73 -49.93
N GLU A 32 -5.36 9.57 -49.92
CA GLU A 32 -5.27 10.97 -49.43
C GLU A 32 -5.57 11.03 -47.92
N ILE A 33 -4.79 11.81 -47.17
CA ILE A 33 -5.09 12.20 -45.79
C ILE A 33 -5.76 13.58 -45.81
N VAL A 34 -7.05 13.61 -45.51
CA VAL A 34 -7.84 14.84 -45.39
C VAL A 34 -8.02 15.20 -43.93
N GLY A 35 -7.52 16.37 -43.55
CA GLY A 35 -7.74 16.98 -42.24
C GLY A 35 -9.10 17.66 -42.16
N LEU A 36 -9.83 17.47 -41.05
CA LEU A 36 -11.06 18.18 -40.76
C LEU A 36 -10.84 19.11 -39.56
N ALA A 37 -10.61 20.40 -39.86
CA ALA A 37 -10.48 21.45 -38.85
C ALA A 37 -11.85 22.08 -38.54
N GLY A 38 -12.04 22.53 -37.31
CA GLY A 38 -13.30 23.17 -36.90
C GLY A 38 -13.33 23.45 -35.41
N ARG A 39 -14.06 24.49 -35.00
CA ARG A 39 -14.31 24.73 -33.56
C ARG A 39 -15.15 23.60 -32.95
N SER A 40 -15.15 23.51 -31.62
CA SER A 40 -16.13 22.66 -30.93
C SER A 40 -17.54 23.08 -31.34
N GLY A 41 -18.40 22.09 -31.65
CA GLY A 41 -19.75 22.34 -32.16
C GLY A 41 -19.85 22.75 -33.63
N ALA A 42 -18.74 22.80 -34.40
CA ALA A 42 -18.79 23.14 -35.83
C ALA A 42 -19.48 22.07 -36.71
N GLY A 43 -19.70 20.87 -36.18
CA GLY A 43 -20.34 19.76 -36.88
C GLY A 43 -19.40 18.63 -37.33
N LYS A 44 -18.12 18.63 -36.93
CA LYS A 44 -17.11 17.64 -37.36
C LYS A 44 -17.56 16.19 -37.15
N THR A 45 -17.87 15.81 -35.92
CA THR A 45 -18.37 14.48 -35.56
C THR A 45 -19.66 14.09 -36.30
N ILE A 46 -20.55 15.07 -36.53
CA ILE A 46 -21.78 14.83 -37.30
C ILE A 46 -21.45 14.54 -38.75
N LEU A 47 -20.54 15.30 -39.36
CA LEU A 47 -20.05 15.04 -40.70
C LEU A 47 -19.38 13.67 -40.78
N SER A 48 -18.47 13.34 -39.87
CA SER A 48 -17.82 12.02 -39.78
C SER A 48 -18.84 10.88 -39.72
N ARG A 49 -19.89 10.99 -38.90
CA ARG A 49 -20.96 9.98 -38.79
C ARG A 49 -21.82 9.88 -40.05
N VAL A 50 -22.09 11.00 -40.72
CA VAL A 50 -22.78 10.99 -42.02
C VAL A 50 -21.92 10.32 -43.08
N LEU A 51 -20.64 10.69 -43.21
CA LEU A 51 -19.74 10.09 -44.19
C LEU A 51 -19.52 8.59 -43.95
N ALA A 52 -19.49 8.15 -42.68
CA ALA A 52 -19.40 6.75 -42.31
C ALA A 52 -20.68 5.93 -42.58
N GLY A 53 -21.81 6.58 -42.89
CA GLY A 53 -23.08 5.88 -43.11
C GLY A 53 -23.93 5.64 -41.86
N LEU A 54 -23.46 6.09 -40.69
CA LEU A 54 -24.09 5.85 -39.38
C LEU A 54 -25.22 6.81 -39.08
N LEU A 55 -25.26 7.97 -39.75
CA LEU A 55 -26.27 9.01 -39.52
C LEU A 55 -26.84 9.48 -40.87
N PRO A 56 -28.16 9.32 -41.12
CA PRO A 56 -28.76 9.84 -42.34
C PRO A 56 -28.86 11.38 -42.31
N PRO A 57 -28.47 12.09 -43.39
CA PRO A 57 -28.76 13.51 -43.57
C PRO A 57 -30.21 13.73 -44.02
N GLU A 58 -30.74 14.96 -43.92
CA GLU A 58 -32.06 15.25 -44.51
C GLU A 58 -31.97 15.50 -46.03
N ASN A 59 -30.82 16.00 -46.51
CA ASN A 59 -30.55 16.21 -47.92
C ASN A 59 -29.10 15.85 -48.26
N GLY A 60 -28.87 15.51 -49.52
CA GLY A 60 -27.55 15.28 -50.10
C GLY A 60 -27.42 13.91 -50.74
N ARG A 61 -26.26 13.65 -51.34
CA ARG A 61 -25.94 12.37 -51.99
C ARG A 61 -24.54 11.94 -51.59
N LEU A 62 -24.35 10.65 -51.38
CA LEU A 62 -23.04 10.05 -51.14
C LEU A 62 -22.74 9.06 -52.25
N THR A 63 -21.55 9.18 -52.80
CA THR A 63 -20.97 8.19 -53.71
C THR A 63 -19.68 7.68 -53.11
N PHE A 64 -19.49 6.37 -53.14
CA PHE A 64 -18.32 5.69 -52.65
C PHE A 64 -17.85 4.66 -53.69
N ASN A 65 -16.58 4.76 -54.09
CA ASN A 65 -15.99 3.98 -55.16
C ASN A 65 -16.85 4.00 -56.46
N GLY A 66 -17.35 5.18 -56.81
CA GLY A 66 -18.22 5.41 -57.97
C GLY A 66 -19.67 4.92 -57.83
N ARG A 67 -20.06 4.30 -56.72
CA ARG A 67 -21.44 3.81 -56.48
C ARG A 67 -22.19 4.75 -55.55
N SER A 68 -23.45 5.05 -55.86
CA SER A 68 -24.31 5.80 -54.94
C SER A 68 -24.63 4.92 -53.72
N LEU A 69 -24.47 5.47 -52.52
CA LEU A 69 -24.87 4.84 -51.26
C LEU A 69 -26.08 5.56 -50.67
N SER A 70 -26.98 4.78 -50.07
CA SER A 70 -28.15 5.28 -49.35
C SER A 70 -27.94 5.06 -47.86
N TRP A 71 -28.29 6.06 -47.05
CA TRP A 71 -28.20 5.96 -45.59
C TRP A 71 -29.42 5.30 -44.96
N PRO A 72 -29.26 4.68 -43.77
CA PRO A 72 -27.98 4.26 -43.19
C PRO A 72 -27.41 3.03 -43.91
N PHE A 73 -26.10 2.85 -43.87
CA PHE A 73 -25.44 1.65 -44.39
C PHE A 73 -24.40 1.14 -43.39
N GLN A 74 -23.97 -0.12 -43.55
CA GLN A 74 -22.93 -0.70 -42.70
C GLN A 74 -21.55 -0.32 -43.26
N PRO A 75 -20.74 0.49 -42.55
CA PRO A 75 -19.46 0.99 -43.04
C PRO A 75 -18.52 -0.16 -43.47
N GLN A 76 -18.49 -1.25 -42.69
CA GLN A 76 -17.58 -2.37 -42.88
C GLN A 76 -17.80 -3.09 -44.22
N LYS A 77 -19.06 -3.17 -44.70
CA LYS A 77 -19.39 -3.78 -46.00
C LYS A 77 -18.80 -3.01 -47.19
N HIS A 78 -18.45 -1.76 -46.98
CA HIS A 78 -17.84 -0.89 -47.98
C HIS A 78 -16.35 -0.65 -47.70
N GLY A 79 -15.74 -1.31 -46.71
CA GLY A 79 -14.35 -1.08 -46.33
C GLY A 79 -14.12 0.29 -45.68
N ILE A 80 -15.13 0.83 -44.98
CA ILE A 80 -15.01 2.05 -44.18
C ILE A 80 -14.84 1.64 -42.71
N SER A 81 -13.78 2.12 -42.06
CA SER A 81 -13.56 1.98 -40.62
C SER A 81 -13.67 3.34 -39.93
N ILE A 82 -14.20 3.36 -38.71
CA ILE A 82 -14.38 4.59 -37.93
C ILE A 82 -13.83 4.41 -36.52
N ILE A 83 -13.03 5.38 -36.08
CA ILE A 83 -12.53 5.51 -34.72
C ILE A 83 -13.24 6.72 -34.11
N HIS A 84 -14.02 6.48 -33.06
CA HIS A 84 -14.87 7.50 -32.45
C HIS A 84 -14.12 8.31 -31.39
N GLN A 85 -14.51 9.57 -31.23
CA GLN A 85 -14.05 10.43 -30.12
C GLN A 85 -14.33 9.80 -28.76
N GLU A 86 -15.54 9.24 -28.59
CA GLU A 86 -15.93 8.48 -27.41
C GLU A 86 -15.91 6.98 -27.75
N PRO A 87 -15.06 6.17 -27.09
CA PRO A 87 -14.92 4.74 -27.37
C PRO A 87 -16.23 3.99 -27.16
N LYS A 88 -16.71 3.30 -28.20
CA LYS A 88 -17.90 2.45 -28.15
C LYS A 88 -17.51 0.99 -28.09
N LEU A 89 -17.20 0.52 -26.88
CA LEU A 89 -16.84 -0.87 -26.61
C LEU A 89 -18.05 -1.65 -26.06
N ALA A 90 -18.08 -2.95 -26.33
CA ALA A 90 -19.00 -3.88 -25.69
C ALA A 90 -18.45 -4.23 -24.29
N ASP A 91 -19.03 -3.60 -23.27
CA ASP A 91 -18.54 -3.65 -21.87
C ASP A 91 -18.42 -5.07 -21.29
N GLN A 92 -19.28 -5.98 -21.73
CA GLN A 92 -19.30 -7.38 -21.28
C GLN A 92 -18.19 -8.23 -21.91
N PHE A 93 -17.61 -7.78 -23.03
CA PHE A 93 -16.62 -8.53 -23.80
C PHE A 93 -15.21 -8.17 -23.36
N ASP A 94 -14.29 -9.11 -23.58
CA ASP A 94 -12.88 -8.89 -23.29
C ASP A 94 -12.21 -7.97 -24.32
N ILE A 95 -10.98 -7.54 -24.03
CA ILE A 95 -10.19 -6.69 -24.92
C ILE A 95 -10.05 -7.33 -26.31
N THR A 96 -9.67 -8.61 -26.36
CA THR A 96 -9.46 -9.33 -27.64
C THR A 96 -10.73 -9.34 -28.49
N SER A 97 -11.87 -9.66 -27.90
CA SER A 97 -13.16 -9.73 -28.58
C SER A 97 -13.64 -8.36 -29.04
N ASN A 98 -13.38 -7.30 -28.26
CA ASN A 98 -13.68 -5.93 -28.68
C ASN A 98 -12.84 -5.49 -29.88
N ILE A 99 -11.54 -5.79 -29.88
CA ILE A 99 -10.64 -5.45 -30.99
C ILE A 99 -11.12 -6.08 -32.29
N PHE A 100 -11.60 -7.32 -32.27
CA PHE A 100 -12.02 -8.05 -33.48
C PHE A 100 -13.54 -8.00 -33.75
N LEU A 101 -14.31 -7.24 -32.97
CA LEU A 101 -15.77 -7.26 -33.04
C LEU A 101 -16.26 -6.87 -34.44
N GLY A 102 -17.06 -7.73 -35.06
CA GLY A 102 -17.61 -7.54 -36.42
C GLY A 102 -16.62 -7.86 -37.56
N HIS A 103 -15.41 -8.31 -37.25
CA HIS A 103 -14.40 -8.77 -38.20
C HIS A 103 -13.57 -9.91 -37.61
N GLU A 104 -14.27 -10.84 -36.95
CA GLU A 104 -13.64 -11.92 -36.21
C GLU A 104 -12.85 -12.84 -37.15
N LEU A 105 -11.66 -13.25 -36.71
CA LEU A 105 -10.87 -14.23 -37.45
C LEU A 105 -11.47 -15.62 -37.25
N LYS A 106 -11.68 -16.32 -38.35
CA LYS A 106 -12.24 -17.67 -38.34
C LYS A 106 -11.26 -18.66 -38.98
N HIS A 107 -11.34 -19.90 -38.54
CA HIS A 107 -10.71 -21.03 -39.23
C HIS A 107 -11.80 -22.02 -39.67
N ASN A 108 -11.56 -22.68 -40.80
CA ASN A 108 -12.45 -23.72 -41.28
C ASN A 108 -12.00 -25.08 -40.72
N ILE A 109 -12.84 -25.71 -39.90
CA ILE A 109 -12.64 -27.08 -39.45
C ILE A 109 -13.83 -27.90 -39.93
N LEU A 110 -13.56 -28.92 -40.75
CA LEU A 110 -14.58 -29.87 -41.23
C LEU A 110 -15.81 -29.19 -41.88
N GLY A 111 -15.62 -28.03 -42.53
CA GLY A 111 -16.70 -27.29 -43.19
C GLY A 111 -17.43 -26.29 -42.29
N TYR A 112 -17.10 -26.21 -41.00
CA TYR A 112 -17.65 -25.24 -40.06
C TYR A 112 -16.68 -24.07 -39.85
N GLU A 113 -17.21 -22.85 -39.91
CA GLU A 113 -16.47 -21.63 -39.55
C GLU A 113 -16.54 -21.42 -38.03
N LEU A 114 -15.43 -21.69 -37.34
CA LEU A 114 -15.28 -21.39 -35.92
C LEU A 114 -14.33 -20.20 -35.71
N LEU A 115 -14.53 -19.48 -34.60
CA LEU A 115 -13.68 -18.38 -34.19
C LEU A 115 -12.28 -18.88 -33.81
N ASP A 116 -11.26 -18.26 -34.39
CA ASP A 116 -9.86 -18.55 -34.09
C ASP A 116 -9.37 -17.63 -32.97
N HIS A 117 -9.76 -17.96 -31.72
CA HIS A 117 -9.42 -17.15 -30.55
C HIS A 117 -7.91 -17.01 -30.35
N ARG A 118 -7.13 -18.05 -30.67
CA ARG A 118 -5.68 -18.02 -30.52
C ARG A 118 -5.07 -16.98 -31.46
N LYS A 119 -5.43 -17.03 -32.74
CA LYS A 119 -4.93 -16.08 -33.74
C LYS A 119 -5.39 -14.65 -33.47
N MET A 120 -6.64 -14.47 -33.02
CA MET A 120 -7.12 -13.15 -32.58
C MET A 120 -6.31 -12.62 -31.40
N HIS A 121 -6.00 -13.46 -30.42
CA HIS A 121 -5.22 -13.04 -29.25
C HIS A 121 -3.77 -12.69 -29.60
N GLU A 122 -3.11 -13.50 -30.45
CA GLU A 122 -1.75 -13.22 -30.95
C GLU A 122 -1.72 -11.88 -31.71
N LYS A 123 -2.66 -11.67 -32.65
CA LYS A 123 -2.73 -10.44 -33.44
C LYS A 123 -3.17 -9.21 -32.64
N ALA A 124 -4.03 -9.37 -31.62
CA ALA A 124 -4.36 -8.30 -30.69
C ALA A 124 -3.12 -7.78 -29.96
N ARG A 125 -2.25 -8.69 -29.49
CA ARG A 125 -1.00 -8.33 -28.81
C ARG A 125 -0.06 -7.58 -29.74
N GLU A 126 0.06 -7.99 -31.00
CA GLU A 126 0.88 -7.29 -32.01
C GLU A 126 0.37 -5.86 -32.25
N ILE A 127 -0.95 -5.67 -32.44
CA ILE A 127 -1.55 -4.35 -32.67
C ILE A 127 -1.34 -3.43 -31.46
N LEU A 128 -1.54 -3.95 -30.25
CA LEU A 128 -1.33 -3.18 -29.02
C LEU A 128 0.14 -2.83 -28.80
N ALA A 129 1.07 -3.72 -29.17
CA ALA A 129 2.49 -3.45 -29.15
C ALA A 129 2.91 -2.38 -30.17
N GLN A 130 2.25 -2.28 -31.33
CA GLN A 130 2.46 -1.17 -32.29
C GLN A 130 2.02 0.18 -31.70
N LEU A 131 0.97 0.18 -30.88
CA LEU A 131 0.57 1.34 -30.06
C LEU A 131 1.50 1.54 -28.85
N GLY A 132 2.43 0.61 -28.62
CA GLY A 132 3.35 0.51 -27.49
C GLY A 132 2.66 0.57 -26.14
N VAL A 133 1.57 -0.19 -26.03
CA VAL A 133 0.83 -0.45 -24.80
C VAL A 133 0.81 -1.95 -24.57
N GLU A 134 1.09 -2.38 -23.35
CA GLU A 134 0.97 -3.77 -22.93
C GLU A 134 -0.07 -3.89 -21.82
N PHE A 135 -1.06 -4.75 -22.04
CA PHE A 135 -2.02 -5.12 -21.01
C PHE A 135 -1.54 -6.37 -20.28
N PRO A 136 -1.71 -6.46 -18.95
CA PRO A 136 -1.39 -7.67 -18.19
C PRO A 136 -2.15 -8.90 -18.69
N THR A 137 -3.40 -8.70 -19.13
CA THR A 137 -4.24 -9.73 -19.73
C THR A 137 -5.19 -9.11 -20.75
N LEU A 138 -5.36 -9.77 -21.91
CA LEU A 138 -6.34 -9.36 -22.93
C LEU A 138 -7.73 -9.99 -22.73
N HIS A 139 -7.90 -10.74 -21.64
CA HIS A 139 -9.17 -11.31 -21.21
C HIS A 139 -9.94 -10.41 -20.23
N GLU A 140 -9.35 -9.26 -19.86
CA GLU A 140 -10.02 -8.25 -19.04
C GLU A 140 -11.26 -7.71 -19.76
N LYS A 141 -12.35 -7.51 -19.02
CA LYS A 141 -13.59 -6.96 -19.59
C LYS A 141 -13.44 -5.47 -19.87
N ALA A 142 -14.01 -5.00 -20.97
CA ALA A 142 -14.00 -3.57 -21.31
C ALA A 142 -14.63 -2.69 -20.22
N ALA A 143 -15.60 -3.21 -19.45
CA ALA A 143 -16.21 -2.53 -18.30
C ALA A 143 -15.22 -2.11 -17.21
N ASN A 144 -14.10 -2.83 -17.06
CA ASN A 144 -13.12 -2.61 -16.00
C ASN A 144 -11.95 -1.71 -16.44
N LEU A 145 -11.93 -1.31 -17.72
CA LEU A 145 -10.89 -0.48 -18.28
C LEU A 145 -11.12 1.00 -17.94
N ASN A 146 -10.03 1.72 -17.66
CA ASN A 146 -10.08 3.17 -17.54
C ASN A 146 -10.34 3.84 -18.92
N SER A 147 -10.58 5.15 -18.92
CA SER A 147 -10.87 5.91 -20.15
C SER A 147 -9.80 5.77 -21.24
N ASP A 148 -8.53 5.76 -20.83
CA ASP A 148 -7.39 5.78 -21.73
C ASP A 148 -7.24 4.41 -22.41
N ASP A 149 -7.33 3.34 -21.61
CA ASP A 149 -7.33 1.95 -22.07
C ASP A 149 -8.50 1.69 -23.02
N ARG A 150 -9.70 2.20 -22.73
CA ARG A 150 -10.85 2.09 -23.65
C ARG A 150 -10.58 2.77 -24.98
N THR A 151 -9.89 3.91 -24.96
CA THR A 151 -9.51 4.64 -26.17
C THR A 151 -8.47 3.87 -26.98
N ILE A 152 -7.46 3.31 -26.30
CA ILE A 152 -6.43 2.44 -26.91
C ILE A 152 -7.08 1.22 -27.57
N VAL A 153 -8.02 0.56 -26.89
CA VAL A 153 -8.74 -0.61 -27.43
C VAL A 153 -9.60 -0.22 -28.64
N SER A 154 -10.26 0.94 -28.63
CA SER A 154 -11.01 1.43 -29.79
C SER A 154 -10.11 1.77 -30.98
N LEU A 155 -8.91 2.30 -30.73
CA LEU A 155 -7.92 2.52 -31.79
C LEU A 155 -7.40 1.20 -32.35
N ALA A 156 -7.09 0.24 -31.49
CA ALA A 156 -6.70 -1.11 -31.87
C ALA A 156 -7.77 -1.81 -32.72
N GLN A 157 -9.06 -1.65 -32.38
CA GLN A 157 -10.18 -2.13 -33.19
C GLN A 157 -10.19 -1.48 -34.59
N GLY A 158 -9.96 -0.17 -34.67
CA GLY A 158 -9.85 0.55 -35.94
C GLY A 158 -8.71 0.06 -36.82
N ILE A 159 -7.56 -0.28 -36.22
CA ILE A 159 -6.38 -0.85 -36.88
C ILE A 159 -6.64 -2.27 -37.38
N ALA A 160 -7.25 -3.11 -36.54
CA ALA A 160 -7.55 -4.51 -36.86
C ALA A 160 -8.55 -4.63 -38.02
N THR A 161 -9.43 -3.65 -38.16
CA THR A 161 -10.45 -3.61 -39.22
C THR A 161 -9.82 -3.26 -40.57
N PRO A 162 -9.92 -4.14 -41.60
CA PRO A 162 -9.49 -3.82 -42.95
C PRO A 162 -10.31 -2.65 -43.52
N ALA A 163 -9.65 -1.63 -44.07
CA ALA A 163 -10.33 -0.45 -44.58
C ALA A 163 -9.61 0.18 -45.77
N ILE A 164 -10.40 0.66 -46.72
CA ILE A 164 -9.94 1.52 -47.83
C ILE A 164 -10.16 3.01 -47.50
N LEU A 165 -11.07 3.31 -46.55
CA LEU A 165 -11.24 4.63 -45.95
C LEU A 165 -11.31 4.49 -44.43
N ARG A 166 -10.42 5.21 -43.72
CA ARG A 166 -10.42 5.31 -42.26
C ARG A 166 -10.87 6.69 -41.82
N ILE A 167 -11.88 6.77 -40.95
CA ILE A 167 -12.36 8.02 -40.38
C ILE A 167 -11.93 8.05 -38.91
N VAL A 168 -11.08 9.00 -38.55
CA VAL A 168 -10.51 9.15 -37.21
C VAL A 168 -11.04 10.44 -36.60
N ASP A 169 -12.01 10.33 -35.68
CA ASP A 169 -12.70 11.48 -35.11
C ASP A 169 -12.16 11.89 -33.75
N ASP A 170 -11.11 12.73 -33.73
CA ASP A 170 -10.48 13.33 -32.55
C ASP A 170 -10.29 12.39 -31.33
N PRO A 171 -9.77 11.16 -31.49
CA PRO A 171 -9.72 10.20 -30.39
C PRO A 171 -8.63 10.50 -29.35
N VAL A 172 -7.78 11.52 -29.57
CA VAL A 172 -6.50 11.67 -28.84
C VAL A 172 -6.45 12.88 -27.92
N ALA A 173 -7.51 13.69 -27.86
CA ALA A 173 -7.54 14.90 -27.04
C ALA A 173 -7.28 14.62 -25.55
N LEU A 174 -7.46 13.37 -25.10
CA LEU A 174 -7.29 12.93 -23.72
C LEU A 174 -6.03 12.09 -23.48
N LEU A 175 -5.23 11.77 -24.52
CA LEU A 175 -4.08 10.87 -24.40
C LEU A 175 -2.74 11.64 -24.31
N SER A 176 -1.72 10.98 -23.74
CA SER A 176 -0.37 11.53 -23.59
C SER A 176 0.33 11.84 -24.94
N THR A 177 1.25 12.80 -24.95
CA THR A 177 2.01 13.21 -26.15
C THR A 177 2.71 12.06 -26.87
N PRO A 178 3.40 11.12 -26.19
CA PRO A 178 4.03 9.98 -26.88
C PRO A 178 3.03 9.09 -27.64
N PHE A 179 1.78 9.05 -27.19
CA PHE A 179 0.73 8.29 -27.86
C PHE A 179 0.16 9.05 -29.06
N GLN A 180 0.07 10.38 -28.97
CA GLN A 180 -0.28 11.24 -30.09
C GLN A 180 0.67 11.04 -31.27
N ASP A 181 1.98 11.05 -31.01
CA ASP A 181 3.01 10.83 -32.03
C ASP A 181 2.86 9.47 -32.72
N LYS A 182 2.61 8.40 -31.95
CA LYS A 182 2.36 7.07 -32.51
C LYS A 182 1.13 7.01 -33.42
N LEU A 183 0.04 7.68 -33.05
CA LEU A 183 -1.12 7.74 -33.94
C LEU A 183 -0.78 8.47 -35.24
N LEU A 184 -0.05 9.59 -35.17
CA LEU A 184 0.35 10.33 -36.37
C LEU A 184 1.20 9.44 -37.29
N SER A 185 2.17 8.70 -36.73
CA SER A 185 2.94 7.71 -37.51
C SER A 185 2.08 6.59 -38.10
N LEU A 186 1.04 6.14 -37.39
CA LEU A 186 0.10 5.15 -37.94
C LEU A 186 -0.74 5.71 -39.09
N ILE A 187 -1.17 6.97 -39.01
CA ILE A 187 -1.91 7.64 -40.08
C ILE A 187 -1.03 7.73 -41.34
N GLU A 188 0.23 8.11 -41.19
CA GLU A 188 1.22 8.12 -42.28
C GLU A 188 1.43 6.71 -42.85
N GLN A 189 1.50 5.68 -42.00
CA GLN A 189 1.62 4.29 -42.46
C GLN A 189 0.41 3.88 -43.30
N TRP A 190 -0.82 4.21 -42.90
CA TRP A 190 -2.02 3.86 -43.66
C TRP A 190 -2.04 4.54 -45.04
N GLN A 191 -1.51 5.75 -45.13
CA GLN A 191 -1.34 6.44 -46.41
C GLN A 191 -0.37 5.67 -47.33
N GLN A 192 0.75 5.17 -46.79
CA GLN A 192 1.71 4.34 -47.53
C GLN A 192 1.09 3.01 -48.00
N GLU A 193 0.09 2.51 -47.27
CA GLU A 193 -0.71 1.32 -47.63
C GLU A 193 -1.87 1.64 -48.62
N GLU A 194 -1.88 2.84 -49.21
CA GLU A 194 -2.93 3.37 -50.12
C GLU A 194 -4.33 3.50 -49.50
N THR A 195 -4.43 3.49 -48.17
CA THR A 195 -5.68 3.74 -47.45
C THR A 195 -5.94 5.25 -47.34
N ALA A 196 -7.14 5.71 -47.74
CA ALA A 196 -7.54 7.10 -47.52
C ALA A 196 -7.89 7.34 -46.04
N VAL A 197 -7.57 8.52 -45.51
CA VAL A 197 -7.82 8.87 -44.11
C VAL A 197 -8.55 10.20 -44.01
N LEU A 198 -9.65 10.25 -43.26
CA LEU A 198 -10.26 11.50 -42.80
C LEU A 198 -9.90 11.69 -41.32
N TYR A 199 -9.04 12.64 -41.01
CA TYR A 199 -8.56 12.91 -39.66
C TYR A 199 -9.13 14.21 -39.11
N SER A 200 -10.01 14.11 -38.11
CA SER A 200 -10.55 15.25 -37.37
C SER A 200 -9.70 15.48 -36.13
N SER A 201 -9.20 16.70 -35.94
CA SER A 201 -8.44 17.09 -34.76
C SER A 201 -8.75 18.53 -34.36
N GLN A 202 -8.68 18.81 -33.06
CA GLN A 202 -8.70 20.18 -32.53
C GLN A 202 -7.30 20.80 -32.47
N ASN A 203 -6.24 20.00 -32.59
CA ASN A 203 -4.87 20.50 -32.63
C ASN A 203 -4.45 20.72 -34.09
N LEU A 204 -4.25 21.99 -34.47
CA LEU A 204 -3.79 22.33 -35.82
C LEU A 204 -2.40 21.77 -36.10
N ASP A 205 -1.53 21.68 -35.10
CA ASP A 205 -0.17 21.16 -35.28
C ASP A 205 -0.20 19.68 -35.73
N HIS A 206 -1.17 18.90 -35.24
CA HIS A 206 -1.37 17.53 -35.70
C HIS A 206 -1.89 17.45 -37.13
N LEU A 207 -2.80 18.37 -37.52
CA LEU A 207 -3.31 18.40 -38.89
C LEU A 207 -2.18 18.76 -39.87
N PHE A 208 -1.39 19.78 -39.56
CA PHE A 208 -0.26 20.19 -40.41
C PHE A 208 0.83 19.12 -40.51
N ALA A 209 0.98 18.25 -39.51
CA ALA A 209 1.98 17.20 -39.52
C ALA A 209 1.71 16.10 -40.56
N VAL A 210 0.45 15.68 -40.72
CA VAL A 210 0.13 14.44 -41.48
C VAL A 210 -0.81 14.63 -42.66
N THR A 211 -1.49 15.77 -42.81
CA THR A 211 -2.56 15.91 -43.81
C THR A 211 -2.06 16.44 -45.15
N ASP A 212 -2.59 15.92 -46.26
CA ASP A 212 -2.37 16.47 -47.60
C ASP A 212 -3.23 17.72 -47.85
N ARG A 213 -4.43 17.74 -47.27
CA ARG A 213 -5.43 18.79 -47.45
C ARG A 213 -6.25 19.00 -46.20
N ILE A 214 -6.55 20.25 -45.87
CA ILE A 214 -7.37 20.63 -44.71
C ILE A 214 -8.69 21.22 -45.20
N ILE A 215 -9.78 20.64 -44.71
CA ILE A 215 -11.14 21.16 -44.82
C ILE A 215 -11.49 21.85 -43.51
N VAL A 216 -11.84 23.13 -43.58
CA VAL A 216 -12.28 23.91 -42.42
C VAL A 216 -13.80 23.96 -42.38
N LEU A 217 -14.37 23.46 -41.30
CA LEU A 217 -15.79 23.49 -41.02
C LEU A 217 -16.08 24.58 -39.97
N CYS A 218 -16.93 25.54 -40.32
CA CYS A 218 -17.39 26.60 -39.43
C CYS A 218 -18.92 26.71 -39.49
N ARG A 219 -19.59 26.62 -38.33
CA ARG A 219 -21.06 26.72 -38.22
C ARG A 219 -21.82 25.78 -39.17
N GLY A 220 -21.27 24.61 -39.45
CA GLY A 220 -21.87 23.61 -40.33
C GLY A 220 -21.63 23.81 -41.82
N GLU A 221 -20.80 24.77 -42.23
CA GLU A 221 -20.44 25.06 -43.61
C GLU A 221 -18.94 24.88 -43.82
N VAL A 222 -18.55 24.44 -45.03
CA VAL A 222 -17.14 24.36 -45.42
C VAL A 222 -16.68 25.75 -45.83
N THR A 223 -15.81 26.37 -45.03
CA THR A 223 -15.29 27.72 -45.26
C THR A 223 -13.95 27.74 -45.98
N ALA A 224 -13.18 26.66 -45.88
CA ALA A 224 -11.95 26.48 -46.63
C ALA A 224 -11.75 25.01 -46.98
N ASN A 225 -11.10 24.77 -48.11
CA ASN A 225 -10.66 23.46 -48.56
C ASN A 225 -9.35 23.68 -49.32
N VAL A 226 -8.24 23.57 -48.59
CA VAL A 226 -6.93 24.05 -49.03
C VAL A 226 -5.88 22.96 -48.83
N ARG A 227 -4.92 22.86 -49.74
CA ARG A 227 -3.80 21.92 -49.56
C ARG A 227 -2.94 22.38 -48.38
N THR A 228 -2.45 21.42 -47.61
CA THR A 228 -1.68 21.71 -46.39
C THR A 228 -0.34 22.38 -46.69
N ASP A 229 0.27 22.08 -47.84
CA ASP A 229 1.53 22.66 -48.32
C ASP A 229 1.39 24.08 -48.89
N GLU A 230 0.17 24.54 -49.15
CA GLU A 230 -0.13 25.85 -49.74
C GLU A 230 -0.76 26.84 -48.73
N THR A 231 -0.88 26.45 -47.46
CA THR A 231 -1.53 27.27 -46.43
C THR A 231 -0.70 27.35 -45.16
N ASP A 232 -0.99 28.33 -44.33
CA ASP A 232 -0.36 28.49 -43.02
C ASP A 232 -1.39 28.46 -41.88
N ARG A 233 -0.88 28.43 -40.64
CA ARG A 233 -1.72 28.39 -39.44
C ARG A 233 -2.64 29.60 -39.34
N GLU A 234 -2.21 30.77 -39.79
CA GLU A 234 -2.98 32.02 -39.68
C GLU A 234 -4.19 32.00 -40.62
N GLU A 235 -4.03 31.48 -41.83
CA GLU A 235 -5.11 31.32 -42.81
C GLU A 235 -6.18 30.34 -42.33
N ILE A 236 -5.77 29.19 -41.78
CA ILE A 236 -6.71 28.22 -41.22
C ILE A 236 -7.47 28.81 -40.02
N VAL A 237 -6.78 29.54 -39.13
CA VAL A 237 -7.43 30.24 -38.02
C VAL A 237 -8.40 31.31 -38.52
N ALA A 238 -8.05 32.08 -39.54
CA ALA A 238 -8.96 33.06 -40.15
C ALA A 238 -10.23 32.39 -40.72
N ALA A 239 -10.07 31.23 -41.39
CA ALA A 239 -11.18 30.45 -41.91
C ALA A 239 -12.08 29.84 -40.82
N LEU A 240 -11.51 29.54 -39.63
CA LEU A 240 -12.27 29.07 -38.45
C LEU A 240 -13.11 30.18 -37.81
N VAL A 241 -12.63 31.43 -37.84
CA VAL A 241 -13.33 32.59 -37.25
C VAL A 241 -14.30 33.24 -38.26
N GLY A 242 -14.11 33.02 -39.56
CA GLY A 242 -14.96 33.57 -40.62
C GLY A 242 -14.70 35.07 -40.88
N SER A 243 -13.45 35.51 -40.70
CA SER A 243 -13.05 36.92 -40.81
C SER A 243 -12.37 37.20 -42.15
N SER A 244 -13.12 37.76 -43.11
CA SER A 244 -12.67 37.90 -44.51
C SER A 244 -11.92 39.20 -44.85
N GLU A 245 -11.67 40.13 -43.91
CA GLU A 245 -11.10 41.44 -44.26
C GLU A 245 -9.71 41.71 -43.64
N ARG A 246 -8.72 41.94 -44.51
CA ARG A 246 -7.30 42.18 -44.17
C ARG A 246 -7.02 43.54 -43.52
N GLN A 247 -7.97 44.48 -43.45
CA GLN A 247 -7.69 45.90 -43.13
C GLN A 247 -8.17 46.42 -41.75
N GLN A 248 -8.75 45.59 -40.87
CA GLN A 248 -9.06 45.98 -39.47
C GLN A 248 -8.41 45.04 -38.44
N ARG A 249 -7.23 44.50 -38.78
CA ARG A 249 -6.68 43.28 -38.16
C ARG A 249 -6.15 43.39 -36.73
N THR A 250 -5.96 44.55 -36.12
CA THR A 250 -5.14 44.60 -34.89
C THR A 250 -5.89 44.82 -33.57
N PRO A 251 -6.90 45.72 -33.42
CA PRO A 251 -7.49 45.97 -32.09
C PRO A 251 -8.74 45.12 -31.78
N VAL A 252 -9.65 44.95 -32.73
CA VAL A 252 -10.94 44.25 -32.50
C VAL A 252 -10.78 42.73 -32.57
N ILE A 253 -9.93 42.23 -33.49
CA ILE A 253 -9.56 40.81 -33.54
C ILE A 253 -8.81 40.43 -32.27
N TRP A 254 -7.88 41.26 -31.79
CA TRP A 254 -7.20 41.01 -30.51
C TRP A 254 -8.14 41.12 -29.32
N ALA A 255 -9.08 42.08 -29.27
CA ALA A 255 -10.03 42.20 -28.17
C ALA A 255 -11.08 41.08 -28.14
N LEU A 256 -11.56 40.62 -29.30
CA LEU A 256 -12.47 39.47 -29.40
C LEU A 256 -11.72 38.15 -29.20
N ASP A 257 -10.51 37.99 -29.72
CA ASP A 257 -9.68 36.81 -29.45
C ASP A 257 -9.27 36.77 -27.97
N SER A 258 -8.97 37.91 -27.35
CA SER A 258 -8.77 38.01 -25.90
C SER A 258 -10.05 37.69 -25.12
N TYR A 259 -11.21 38.18 -25.57
CA TYR A 259 -12.50 37.90 -24.94
C TYR A 259 -12.92 36.43 -25.11
N TYR A 260 -12.69 35.82 -26.28
CA TYR A 260 -13.00 34.42 -26.55
C TYR A 260 -11.99 33.49 -25.90
N LYS A 261 -10.69 33.84 -25.87
CA LYS A 261 -9.69 33.12 -25.09
C LYS A 261 -9.98 33.22 -23.61
N ALA A 262 -10.34 34.40 -23.10
CA ALA A 262 -10.73 34.57 -21.70
C ALA A 262 -12.03 33.83 -21.37
N LYS A 263 -13.03 33.86 -22.26
CA LYS A 263 -14.29 33.13 -22.09
C LYS A 263 -14.09 31.62 -22.18
N GLN A 264 -13.30 31.14 -23.12
CA GLN A 264 -12.99 29.72 -23.29
C GLN A 264 -12.09 29.22 -22.15
N GLN A 265 -11.14 30.04 -21.68
CA GLN A 265 -10.40 29.79 -20.45
C GLN A 265 -11.32 29.81 -19.23
N ALA A 266 -12.32 30.68 -19.16
CA ALA A 266 -13.28 30.70 -18.06
C ALA A 266 -14.21 29.49 -18.08
N GLU A 267 -14.67 29.05 -19.25
CA GLU A 267 -15.46 27.82 -19.43
C GLU A 267 -14.60 26.58 -19.12
N GLN A 268 -13.34 26.55 -19.55
CA GLN A 268 -12.39 25.49 -19.18
C GLN A 268 -12.07 25.51 -17.68
N LEU A 269 -11.83 26.68 -17.09
CA LEU A 269 -11.59 26.82 -15.66
C LEU A 269 -12.82 26.39 -14.87
N HIS A 270 -14.02 26.75 -15.31
CA HIS A 270 -15.25 26.32 -14.67
C HIS A 270 -15.47 24.82 -14.80
N HIS A 271 -15.22 24.23 -15.98
CA HIS A 271 -15.28 22.79 -16.17
C HIS A 271 -14.21 22.05 -15.35
N ASN A 272 -12.98 22.55 -15.35
CA ASN A 272 -11.90 22.03 -14.52
C ASN A 272 -12.20 22.20 -13.03
N GLN A 273 -12.83 23.30 -12.62
CA GLN A 273 -13.27 23.52 -11.25
C GLN A 273 -14.37 22.53 -10.86
N LEU A 274 -15.32 22.24 -11.75
CA LEU A 274 -16.37 21.25 -11.51
C LEU A 274 -15.81 19.82 -11.44
N LEU A 275 -14.83 19.51 -12.31
CA LEU A 275 -14.07 18.25 -12.26
C LEU A 275 -13.21 18.17 -11.00
N LEU A 276 -12.56 19.26 -10.60
CA LEU A 276 -11.81 19.37 -9.35
C LEU A 276 -12.72 19.23 -8.15
N GLU A 277 -13.93 19.80 -8.16
CA GLU A 277 -14.92 19.64 -7.09
C GLU A 277 -15.42 18.20 -7.03
N GLN A 278 -15.61 17.53 -8.16
CA GLN A 278 -15.96 16.11 -8.21
C GLN A 278 -14.78 15.23 -7.74
N ASP A 279 -13.55 15.52 -8.15
CA ASP A 279 -12.34 14.81 -7.73
C ASP A 279 -12.03 15.08 -6.25
N LEU A 280 -12.29 16.30 -5.76
CA LEU A 280 -12.20 16.64 -4.33
C LEU A 280 -13.29 15.92 -3.54
N ALA A 281 -14.53 15.85 -4.02
CA ALA A 281 -15.60 15.08 -3.38
C ALA A 281 -15.31 13.57 -3.39
N ALA A 282 -14.75 13.04 -4.48
CA ALA A 282 -14.30 11.66 -4.60
C ALA A 282 -13.11 11.38 -3.68
N ARG A 283 -12.13 12.29 -3.63
CA ARG A 283 -10.99 12.21 -2.70
C ARG A 283 -11.44 12.37 -1.26
N ASP A 284 -12.42 13.21 -0.96
CA ASP A 284 -12.96 13.37 0.39
C ASP A 284 -13.71 12.12 0.82
N THR A 285 -14.46 11.48 -0.08
CA THR A 285 -15.10 10.19 0.20
C THR A 285 -14.07 9.06 0.37
N ILE A 286 -13.04 8.99 -0.47
CA ILE A 286 -11.93 8.03 -0.32
C ILE A 286 -11.14 8.31 0.96
N ASN A 287 -10.84 9.57 1.28
CA ASN A 287 -10.13 9.95 2.50
C ASN A 287 -10.97 9.62 3.74
N GLN A 288 -12.28 9.87 3.72
CA GLN A 288 -13.18 9.47 4.79
C GLN A 288 -13.24 7.94 4.95
N GLN A 289 -13.27 7.18 3.85
CA GLN A 289 -13.19 5.72 3.89
C GLN A 289 -11.85 5.24 4.44
N LEU A 290 -10.74 5.83 4.02
CA LEU A 290 -9.39 5.50 4.48
C LEU A 290 -9.23 5.84 5.97
N LEU A 291 -9.75 6.99 6.42
CA LEU A 291 -9.75 7.39 7.82
C LEU A 291 -10.61 6.46 8.67
N ALA A 292 -11.78 6.03 8.18
CA ALA A 292 -12.61 5.05 8.86
C ALA A 292 -11.90 3.69 8.98
N GLN A 293 -11.26 3.23 7.90
CA GLN A 293 -10.51 1.98 7.87
C GLN A 293 -9.26 2.03 8.78
N LEU A 294 -8.54 3.16 8.79
CA LEU A 294 -7.42 3.39 9.69
C LEU A 294 -7.89 3.43 11.16
N ALA A 295 -9.00 4.10 11.45
CA ALA A 295 -9.56 4.13 12.80
C ALA A 295 -9.96 2.73 13.28
N GLU A 296 -10.55 1.92 12.40
CA GLU A 296 -10.89 0.53 12.70
C GLU A 296 -9.63 -0.32 12.96
N GLN A 297 -8.58 -0.18 12.13
CA GLN A 297 -7.32 -0.88 12.33
C GLN A 297 -6.62 -0.48 13.64
N VAL A 298 -6.58 0.81 13.96
CA VAL A 298 -6.01 1.30 15.23
C VAL A 298 -6.78 0.72 16.41
N GLN A 299 -8.12 0.74 16.37
CA GLN A 299 -8.93 0.17 17.43
C GLN A 299 -8.75 -1.35 17.57
N ALA A 300 -8.58 -2.08 16.46
CA ALA A 300 -8.28 -3.51 16.48
C ALA A 300 -6.89 -3.78 17.09
N LEU A 301 -5.89 -2.97 16.74
CA LEU A 301 -4.54 -3.07 17.28
C LEU A 301 -4.53 -2.81 18.79
N ASP A 302 -5.24 -1.78 19.26
CA ASP A 302 -5.36 -1.47 20.68
C ASP A 302 -6.02 -2.62 21.46
N LYS A 303 -7.09 -3.20 20.91
CA LYS A 303 -7.72 -4.39 21.52
C LYS A 303 -6.77 -5.59 21.57
N ALA A 304 -6.01 -5.83 20.52
CA ALA A 304 -5.03 -6.91 20.47
C ALA A 304 -3.89 -6.70 21.49
N ASN A 305 -3.39 -5.46 21.61
CA ASN A 305 -2.38 -5.09 22.59
C ASN A 305 -2.88 -5.30 24.02
N LEU A 306 -4.11 -4.87 24.33
CA LEU A 306 -4.72 -5.09 25.65
C LEU A 306 -4.89 -6.59 25.96
N ALA A 307 -5.38 -7.37 24.99
CA ALA A 307 -5.52 -8.81 25.15
C ALA A 307 -4.15 -9.51 25.38
N LEU A 308 -3.11 -9.06 24.68
CA LEU A 308 -1.75 -9.56 24.85
C LEU A 308 -1.21 -9.25 26.25
N GLN A 309 -1.37 -8.01 26.73
CA GLN A 309 -0.97 -7.60 28.08
C GLN A 309 -1.70 -8.42 29.16
N ASP A 310 -3.01 -8.64 29.00
CA ASP A 310 -3.79 -9.47 29.91
C ASP A 310 -3.33 -10.93 29.91
N ALA A 311 -3.05 -11.50 28.73
CA ALA A 311 -2.53 -12.86 28.61
C ALA A 311 -1.16 -12.99 29.28
N GLN A 312 -0.25 -12.04 29.07
CA GLN A 312 1.07 -12.00 29.72
C GLN A 312 0.94 -11.92 31.25
N ARG A 313 0.05 -11.05 31.76
CA ARG A 313 -0.20 -10.93 33.21
C ARG A 313 -0.73 -12.24 33.81
N ARG A 314 -1.60 -12.95 33.11
CA ARG A 314 -2.11 -14.26 33.55
C ARG A 314 -1.00 -15.30 33.59
N LEU A 315 -0.18 -15.40 32.53
CA LEU A 315 0.94 -16.34 32.47
C LEU A 315 1.95 -16.12 33.59
N LEU A 316 2.26 -14.87 33.91
CA LEU A 316 3.19 -14.55 35.00
C LEU A 316 2.61 -14.89 36.38
N THR A 317 1.32 -14.62 36.59
CA THR A 317 0.64 -15.01 37.82
C THR A 317 0.64 -16.53 37.98
N GLN A 318 0.26 -17.28 36.93
CA GLN A 318 0.26 -18.74 36.94
C GLN A 318 1.65 -19.33 37.20
N ARG A 319 2.70 -18.80 36.57
CA ARG A 319 4.08 -19.25 36.83
C ARG A 319 4.51 -19.01 38.28
N GLU A 320 4.10 -17.92 38.90
CA GLU A 320 4.45 -17.65 40.30
C GLU A 320 3.66 -18.54 41.27
N GLU A 321 2.39 -18.83 40.97
CA GLU A 321 1.58 -19.81 41.70
C GLU A 321 2.15 -21.23 41.59
N GLU A 322 2.58 -21.64 40.40
CA GLU A 322 3.21 -22.93 40.15
C GLU A 322 4.55 -23.05 40.91
N ARG A 323 5.38 -22.00 40.90
CA ARG A 323 6.60 -21.94 41.72
C ARG A 323 6.30 -22.04 43.21
N LYS A 324 5.23 -21.39 43.68
CA LYS A 324 4.77 -21.47 45.08
C LYS A 324 4.33 -22.90 45.41
N HIS A 325 3.61 -23.56 44.51
CA HIS A 325 3.19 -24.95 44.68
C HIS A 325 4.40 -25.89 44.77
N LEU A 326 5.29 -25.84 43.77
CA LEU A 326 6.49 -26.68 43.71
C LEU A 326 7.41 -26.49 44.91
N ALA A 327 7.61 -25.24 45.37
CA ALA A 327 8.42 -24.97 46.54
C ALA A 327 7.82 -25.57 47.83
N ARG A 328 6.49 -25.62 47.95
CA ARG A 328 5.81 -26.29 49.07
C ARG A 328 5.90 -27.79 48.95
N GLU A 329 5.60 -28.36 47.79
CA GLU A 329 5.65 -29.81 47.55
C GLU A 329 7.05 -30.38 47.84
N LEU A 330 8.10 -29.73 47.35
CA LEU A 330 9.49 -30.11 47.66
C LEU A 330 9.81 -29.98 49.16
N HIS A 331 9.25 -28.99 49.84
CA HIS A 331 9.49 -28.76 51.27
C HIS A 331 8.72 -29.75 52.17
N ASP A 332 7.45 -29.99 51.87
CA ASP A 332 6.54 -30.74 52.72
C ASP A 332 6.68 -32.25 52.48
N ASP A 333 6.88 -32.68 51.23
CA ASP A 333 7.01 -34.11 50.92
C ASP A 333 8.48 -34.53 50.93
N THR A 334 9.32 -33.89 50.11
CA THR A 334 10.69 -34.40 49.87
C THR A 334 11.64 -34.16 51.05
N ILE A 335 11.63 -32.96 51.66
CA ILE A 335 12.50 -32.69 52.81
C ILE A 335 12.04 -33.48 54.03
N GLN A 336 10.73 -33.61 54.26
CA GLN A 336 10.19 -34.33 55.41
C GLN A 336 10.48 -35.84 55.32
N ASP A 337 10.36 -36.44 54.13
CA ASP A 337 10.71 -37.83 53.89
C ASP A 337 12.20 -38.09 54.10
N LEU A 338 13.08 -37.22 53.57
CA LEU A 338 14.52 -37.34 53.77
C LEU A 338 14.92 -37.17 55.25
N LEU A 339 14.25 -36.30 56.00
CA LEU A 339 14.47 -36.17 57.44
C LEU A 339 14.00 -37.42 58.20
N SER A 340 12.86 -38.00 57.82
CA SER A 340 12.35 -39.26 58.38
C SER A 340 13.34 -40.41 58.16
N ILE A 341 13.83 -40.57 56.93
CA ILE A 341 14.86 -41.56 56.59
C ILE A 341 16.15 -41.31 57.41
N ASN A 342 16.57 -40.05 57.56
CA ASN A 342 17.74 -39.72 58.37
C ASN A 342 17.56 -40.09 59.86
N TYR A 343 16.35 -39.94 60.44
CA TYR A 343 16.07 -40.39 61.80
C TYR A 343 16.03 -41.91 61.94
N GLN A 344 15.44 -42.63 60.97
CA GLN A 344 15.44 -44.09 60.96
C GLN A 344 16.86 -44.66 60.87
N LEU A 345 17.73 -44.07 60.04
CA LEU A 345 19.13 -44.45 59.95
C LEU A 345 19.90 -44.16 61.24
N GLU A 346 19.55 -43.10 61.96
CA GLU A 346 20.13 -42.78 63.27
C GLU A 346 19.73 -43.79 64.35
N GLU A 347 18.48 -44.26 64.35
CA GLU A 347 18.02 -45.33 65.23
C GLU A 347 18.71 -46.66 64.93
N ILE A 348 18.88 -47.02 63.65
CA ILE A 348 19.61 -48.22 63.23
C ILE A 348 21.10 -48.14 63.61
N ALA A 349 21.73 -46.97 63.42
CA ALA A 349 23.12 -46.75 63.82
C ALA A 349 23.31 -46.89 65.34
N SER A 350 22.33 -46.44 66.14
CA SER A 350 22.34 -46.59 67.60
C SER A 350 22.14 -48.03 68.08
N LEU A 351 21.56 -48.92 67.26
CA LEU A 351 21.38 -50.33 67.59
C LEU A 351 22.58 -51.21 67.14
N ALA A 352 23.43 -50.69 66.27
CA ALA A 352 24.57 -51.41 65.67
C ALA A 352 25.93 -51.04 66.31
N GLU A 353 25.93 -50.63 67.59
CA GLU A 353 27.11 -50.12 68.33
C GLU A 353 28.36 -51.04 68.28
N ASP A 354 28.18 -52.35 68.05
CA ASP A 354 29.27 -53.33 68.03
C ASP A 354 29.97 -53.52 66.66
N ASN A 355 29.54 -52.85 65.58
CA ASN A 355 30.10 -53.03 64.22
C ASN A 355 30.56 -51.70 63.59
N GLU A 356 31.84 -51.34 63.83
CA GLU A 356 32.47 -50.10 63.37
C GLU A 356 32.32 -49.85 61.86
N THR A 357 32.41 -50.90 61.03
CA THR A 357 32.23 -50.78 59.57
C THR A 357 30.81 -50.36 59.18
N LEU A 358 29.80 -50.94 59.82
CA LEU A 358 28.38 -50.61 59.57
C LEU A 358 28.02 -49.21 60.05
N VAL A 359 28.58 -48.78 61.20
CA VAL A 359 28.40 -47.42 61.72
C VAL A 359 29.02 -46.38 60.76
N THR A 360 30.18 -46.67 60.18
CA THR A 360 30.85 -45.77 59.22
C THR A 360 30.06 -45.64 57.92
N GLU A 361 29.60 -46.75 57.33
CA GLU A 361 28.76 -46.72 56.12
C GLU A 361 27.42 -45.99 56.34
N LEU A 362 26.80 -46.15 57.52
CA LEU A 362 25.58 -45.44 57.89
C LEU A 362 25.82 -43.93 58.04
N ASP A 363 26.96 -43.52 58.58
CA ASP A 363 27.29 -42.08 58.71
C ASP A 363 27.56 -41.44 57.35
N ASP A 364 28.20 -42.14 56.41
CA ASP A 364 28.38 -41.68 55.02
C ASP A 364 27.03 -41.47 54.31
N VAL A 365 26.09 -42.41 54.48
CA VAL A 365 24.72 -42.28 53.93
C VAL A 365 23.97 -41.11 54.57
N ARG A 366 24.09 -40.92 55.89
CA ARG A 366 23.51 -39.77 56.60
C ARG A 366 24.11 -38.45 56.11
N HIS A 367 25.42 -38.41 55.87
CA HIS A 367 26.09 -37.24 55.32
C HIS A 367 25.55 -36.90 53.93
N ALA A 368 25.39 -37.90 53.06
CA ALA A 368 24.79 -37.72 51.73
C ALA A 368 23.34 -37.20 51.81
N ILE A 369 22.51 -37.73 52.72
CA ILE A 369 21.13 -37.24 52.90
C ILE A 369 21.11 -35.80 53.42
N ARG A 370 21.98 -35.44 54.38
CA ARG A 370 22.09 -34.05 54.87
C ARG A 370 22.50 -33.10 53.73
N GLN A 371 23.42 -33.50 52.86
CA GLN A 371 23.80 -32.73 51.67
C GLN A 371 22.63 -32.60 50.69
N LEU A 372 21.87 -33.66 50.44
CA LEU A 372 20.67 -33.61 49.59
C LEU A 372 19.61 -32.67 50.17
N VAL A 373 19.36 -32.71 51.48
CA VAL A 373 18.44 -31.77 52.15
C VAL A 373 18.93 -30.33 52.02
N ALA A 374 20.22 -30.07 52.17
CA ALA A 374 20.79 -28.74 51.97
C ALA A 374 20.62 -28.26 50.51
N ASN A 375 20.85 -29.14 49.53
CA ASN A 375 20.66 -28.86 48.12
C ASN A 375 19.20 -28.58 47.77
N VAL A 376 18.26 -29.40 48.27
CA VAL A 376 16.81 -29.21 48.05
C VAL A 376 16.35 -27.90 48.70
N ARG A 377 16.81 -27.57 49.91
CA ARG A 377 16.53 -26.25 50.52
C ARG A 377 17.08 -25.09 49.68
N GLY A 378 18.24 -25.26 49.06
CA GLY A 378 18.80 -24.31 48.10
C GLY A 378 17.89 -24.11 46.89
N ILE A 379 17.42 -25.21 46.28
CA ILE A 379 16.47 -25.18 45.15
C ILE A 379 15.15 -24.52 45.55
N CYS A 380 14.60 -24.84 46.72
CA CYS A 380 13.41 -24.18 47.25
C CYS A 380 13.64 -22.69 47.46
N GLY A 381 14.81 -22.29 47.97
CA GLY A 381 15.19 -20.88 48.14
C GLY A 381 15.26 -20.10 46.82
N ASP A 382 15.78 -20.73 45.76
CA ASP A 382 15.83 -20.13 44.41
C ASP A 382 14.45 -20.08 43.74
N LEU A 383 13.62 -21.12 43.95
CA LEU A 383 12.25 -21.20 43.45
C LEU A 383 11.33 -20.22 44.16
N ARG A 384 11.43 -20.05 45.48
CA ARG A 384 10.73 -19.04 46.28
C ARG A 384 11.35 -18.96 47.69
N PRO A 385 12.00 -17.84 48.07
CA PRO A 385 12.60 -17.74 49.39
C PRO A 385 11.54 -17.78 50.51
N PRO A 386 11.57 -18.77 51.43
CA PRO A 386 10.60 -18.87 52.52
C PRO A 386 10.71 -17.71 53.54
N THR A 387 11.85 -17.00 53.50
CA THR A 387 12.11 -15.80 54.31
C THR A 387 11.26 -14.59 53.89
N ILE A 388 10.78 -14.52 52.64
CA ILE A 388 9.88 -13.43 52.21
C ILE A 388 8.53 -13.56 52.94
N ASP A 389 8.01 -14.78 53.04
CA ASP A 389 6.69 -15.04 53.64
C ASP A 389 6.69 -14.78 55.16
N SER A 390 7.79 -15.12 55.85
CA SER A 390 7.92 -15.04 57.31
C SER A 390 8.52 -13.72 57.81
N LEU A 391 9.55 -13.19 57.16
CA LEU A 391 10.39 -12.07 57.65
C LEU A 391 10.39 -10.84 56.71
N GLY A 392 9.78 -10.95 55.54
CA GLY A 392 9.64 -9.87 54.56
C GLY A 392 10.87 -9.62 53.68
N LEU A 393 10.69 -8.76 52.67
CA LEU A 393 11.68 -8.47 51.63
C LEU A 393 13.09 -8.10 52.16
N SER A 394 13.18 -7.28 53.20
CA SER A 394 14.47 -6.78 53.71
C SER A 394 15.36 -7.91 54.25
N ALA A 395 14.78 -8.91 54.90
CA ALA A 395 15.51 -10.06 55.42
C ALA A 395 15.93 -11.01 54.30
N ALA A 396 15.02 -11.26 53.35
CA ALA A 396 15.28 -12.10 52.18
C ALA A 396 16.42 -11.54 51.31
N LEU A 397 16.45 -10.23 51.06
CA LEU A 397 17.51 -9.59 50.28
C LEU A 397 18.87 -9.64 50.96
N LYS A 398 18.93 -9.48 52.29
CA LYS A 398 20.17 -9.61 53.06
C LYS A 398 20.73 -11.03 52.98
N SER A 399 19.86 -12.02 53.21
CA SER A 399 20.22 -13.44 53.14
C SER A 399 20.69 -13.83 51.74
N TYR A 400 19.96 -13.40 50.71
CA TYR A 400 20.32 -13.66 49.32
C TYR A 400 21.64 -12.98 48.92
N ALA A 401 21.84 -11.71 49.26
CA ALA A 401 23.07 -10.98 48.95
C ALA A 401 24.31 -11.60 49.62
N GLN A 402 24.18 -12.04 50.87
CA GLN A 402 25.26 -12.73 51.59
C GLN A 402 25.59 -14.08 50.94
N SER A 403 24.58 -14.94 50.72
CA SER A 403 24.77 -16.25 50.08
C SER A 403 25.33 -16.13 48.66
N TRP A 404 24.88 -15.12 47.92
CA TRP A 404 25.38 -14.84 46.57
C TRP A 404 26.84 -14.35 46.59
N SER A 405 27.20 -13.51 47.55
CA SER A 405 28.57 -13.00 47.71
C SER A 405 29.55 -14.11 48.11
N GLU A 406 29.16 -15.00 49.03
CA GLU A 406 29.93 -16.18 49.42
C GLU A 406 30.15 -17.14 48.23
N ARG A 407 29.15 -17.32 47.38
CA ARG A 407 29.22 -18.21 46.20
C ARG A 407 30.03 -17.64 45.04
N THR A 408 29.94 -16.33 44.80
CA THR A 408 30.55 -15.68 43.62
C THR A 408 31.90 -15.02 43.92
N GLY A 409 32.21 -14.77 45.20
CA GLY A 409 33.39 -14.03 45.63
C GLY A 409 33.28 -12.51 45.45
N ILE A 410 32.16 -12.00 44.94
CA ILE A 410 31.95 -10.56 44.68
C ILE A 410 31.22 -9.92 45.88
N PRO A 411 31.76 -8.86 46.52
CA PRO A 411 31.09 -8.20 47.64
C PRO A 411 29.86 -7.40 47.18
N VAL A 412 28.73 -7.63 47.85
CA VAL A 412 27.47 -6.89 47.63
C VAL A 412 27.22 -5.92 48.78
N LYS A 413 27.20 -4.62 48.47
CA LYS A 413 26.87 -3.58 49.45
C LYS A 413 25.37 -3.25 49.39
N LEU A 414 24.62 -3.74 50.36
CA LEU A 414 23.17 -3.54 50.45
C LEU A 414 22.81 -2.39 51.40
N THR A 415 22.20 -1.33 50.86
CA THR A 415 21.72 -0.17 51.64
C THR A 415 20.20 -0.09 51.59
N ILE A 416 19.54 -0.39 52.72
CA ILE A 416 18.07 -0.30 52.86
C ILE A 416 17.74 0.86 53.80
N GLY A 417 16.88 1.79 53.36
CA GLY A 417 16.39 2.89 54.20
C GLY A 417 15.61 2.41 55.43
N LYS A 418 15.77 3.07 56.58
CA LYS A 418 15.30 2.61 57.92
C LYS A 418 13.77 2.40 58.10
N ASN A 419 12.92 2.76 57.13
CA ASN A 419 11.45 2.71 57.24
C ASN A 419 10.77 1.82 56.17
N PHE A 420 11.42 0.74 55.75
CA PHE A 420 10.81 -0.23 54.84
C PHE A 420 9.84 -1.16 55.59
N GLY A 421 8.54 -0.84 55.57
CA GLY A 421 7.49 -1.71 56.12
C GLY A 421 7.20 -2.93 55.24
N ARG A 422 6.25 -3.79 55.65
CA ARG A 422 5.74 -4.88 54.79
C ARG A 422 4.98 -4.29 53.60
N LEU A 423 5.31 -4.76 52.41
CA LEU A 423 4.62 -4.48 51.17
C LEU A 423 3.69 -5.66 50.81
N PRO A 424 2.74 -5.48 49.89
CA PRO A 424 1.98 -6.60 49.34
C PRO A 424 2.92 -7.68 48.78
N GLU A 425 2.59 -8.95 49.03
CA GLU A 425 3.38 -10.12 48.63
C GLU A 425 3.84 -10.06 47.16
N ALA A 426 2.94 -9.65 46.25
CA ALA A 426 3.25 -9.50 44.83
C ALA A 426 4.36 -8.47 44.53
N ILE A 427 4.41 -7.37 45.29
CA ILE A 427 5.43 -6.33 45.14
C ILE A 427 6.75 -6.79 45.75
N GLU A 428 6.72 -7.43 46.93
CA GLU A 428 7.94 -7.98 47.56
C GLU A 428 8.61 -9.02 46.66
N LEU A 429 7.83 -9.97 46.13
CA LEU A 429 8.33 -10.98 45.21
C LEU A 429 8.88 -10.36 43.92
N SER A 430 8.16 -9.41 43.32
CA SER A 430 8.61 -8.77 42.08
C SER A 430 9.92 -8.00 42.27
N VAL A 431 10.05 -7.26 43.38
CA VAL A 431 11.27 -6.54 43.73
C VAL A 431 12.42 -7.50 44.00
N PHE A 432 12.19 -8.58 44.74
CA PHE A 432 13.20 -9.61 44.98
C PHE A 432 13.71 -10.22 43.66
N ARG A 433 12.80 -10.54 42.74
CA ARG A 433 13.14 -11.12 41.43
C ARG A 433 13.91 -10.17 40.54
N ILE A 434 13.57 -8.87 40.56
CA ILE A 434 14.33 -7.85 39.83
C ILE A 434 15.78 -7.82 40.33
N VAL A 435 15.99 -7.87 41.65
CA VAL A 435 17.34 -7.91 42.24
C VAL A 435 18.06 -9.22 41.91
N GLN A 436 17.37 -10.36 42.03
CA GLN A 436 17.90 -11.69 41.70
C GLN A 436 18.40 -11.74 40.24
N GLU A 437 17.55 -11.30 39.31
CA GLU A 437 17.88 -11.28 37.87
C GLU A 437 19.00 -10.30 37.57
N SER A 438 19.00 -9.13 38.22
CA SER A 438 20.07 -8.13 38.05
C SER A 438 21.42 -8.66 38.54
N LEU A 439 21.48 -9.28 39.72
CA LEU A 439 22.72 -9.88 40.24
C LEU A 439 23.19 -11.06 39.38
N ASN A 440 22.27 -11.87 38.87
CA ASN A 440 22.61 -12.97 37.96
C ASN A 440 23.17 -12.46 36.62
N ASN A 441 22.61 -11.37 36.08
CA ASN A 441 23.12 -10.71 34.87
C ASN A 441 24.51 -10.13 35.10
N ILE A 442 24.76 -9.51 36.25
CA ILE A 442 26.09 -8.98 36.62
C ILE A 442 27.12 -10.12 36.68
N TRP A 443 26.80 -11.24 37.35
CA TRP A 443 27.69 -12.39 37.42
C TRP A 443 28.01 -13.01 36.06
N LYS A 444 27.01 -13.13 35.17
CA LYS A 444 27.18 -13.77 33.86
C LYS A 444 27.83 -12.89 32.80
N HIS A 445 27.64 -11.56 32.88
CA HIS A 445 27.90 -10.68 31.74
C HIS A 445 28.74 -9.44 32.06
N ALA A 446 28.83 -8.99 33.31
CA ALA A 446 29.46 -7.72 33.65
C ALA A 446 30.95 -7.82 34.00
N ASP A 447 31.47 -8.99 34.44
CA ASP A 447 32.88 -9.11 34.90
C ASP A 447 33.20 -8.10 36.02
N ALA A 448 32.24 -7.92 36.94
CA ALA A 448 32.26 -6.89 38.00
C ALA A 448 33.06 -7.34 39.22
N SER A 449 33.73 -6.39 39.88
CA SER A 449 34.48 -6.60 41.12
C SER A 449 33.70 -6.19 42.37
N GLN A 450 32.67 -5.33 42.23
CA GLN A 450 31.81 -4.91 43.31
C GLN A 450 30.40 -4.53 42.82
N VAL A 451 29.38 -4.82 43.65
CA VAL A 451 27.99 -4.42 43.36
C VAL A 451 27.41 -3.63 44.53
N GLU A 452 26.71 -2.53 44.24
CA GLU A 452 25.94 -1.76 45.21
C GLU A 452 24.44 -1.83 44.88
N VAL A 453 23.64 -2.21 45.88
CA VAL A 453 22.17 -2.24 45.79
C VAL A 453 21.60 -1.28 46.83
N LYS A 454 20.88 -0.25 46.36
CA LYS A 454 20.32 0.81 47.19
C LYS A 454 18.81 0.88 47.06
N PHE A 455 18.12 0.88 48.20
CA PHE A 455 16.69 1.09 48.30
C PHE A 455 16.40 2.42 48.95
N SER A 456 15.69 3.30 48.24
CA SER A 456 15.30 4.62 48.74
C SER A 456 13.84 4.93 48.42
N TYR A 457 13.19 5.70 49.29
CA TYR A 457 11.90 6.31 48.98
C TYR A 457 12.17 7.63 48.23
N GLY A 458 11.66 7.76 47.01
CA GLY A 458 11.68 9.01 46.26
C GLY A 458 10.72 10.04 46.85
N SER A 459 10.91 11.32 46.51
CA SER A 459 10.14 12.47 47.01
C SER A 459 8.63 12.43 46.69
N ARG A 460 8.16 11.51 45.83
CA ARG A 460 6.77 11.40 45.36
C ARG A 460 6.06 10.09 45.75
N ARG A 461 6.41 9.43 46.87
CA ARG A 461 5.84 8.12 47.28
C ARG A 461 6.11 6.99 46.27
N MET A 462 7.24 7.08 45.58
CA MET A 462 7.75 6.04 44.68
C MET A 462 8.87 5.28 45.40
N LEU A 463 8.89 3.97 45.28
CA LEU A 463 10.01 3.14 45.67
C LEU A 463 11.07 3.21 44.58
N SER A 464 12.28 3.64 44.91
CA SER A 464 13.43 3.66 43.99
C SER A 464 14.44 2.60 44.39
N ILE A 465 14.76 1.73 43.45
CA ILE A 465 15.76 0.66 43.58
C ILE A 465 16.87 1.00 42.59
N THR A 466 18.08 1.18 43.10
CA THR A 466 19.27 1.44 42.27
C THR A 466 20.23 0.29 42.46
N ILE A 467 20.59 -0.36 41.35
CA ILE A 467 21.58 -1.43 41.29
C ILE A 467 22.72 -0.92 40.43
N THR A 468 23.93 -0.88 40.99
CA THR A 468 25.11 -0.35 40.30
C THR A 468 26.23 -1.39 40.35
N ASP A 469 26.82 -1.67 39.19
CA ASP A 469 28.04 -2.47 39.06
C ASP A 469 29.23 -1.63 38.55
N ASP A 470 30.43 -2.15 38.77
CA ASP A 470 31.72 -1.60 38.31
C ASP A 470 32.34 -2.40 37.13
N GLY A 471 31.53 -3.24 36.48
CA GLY A 471 31.98 -4.13 35.41
C GLY A 471 32.05 -3.45 34.04
N LYS A 472 31.91 -4.24 32.96
CA LYS A 472 31.77 -3.76 31.57
C LYS A 472 30.34 -3.28 31.34
N GLY A 473 30.15 -1.97 31.21
CA GLY A 473 28.86 -1.37 30.83
C GLY A 473 28.37 -1.76 29.43
N LEU A 474 27.18 -1.27 29.05
CA LEU A 474 26.56 -1.53 27.74
C LEU A 474 27.23 -0.72 26.59
N PRO A 475 27.21 -1.19 25.32
CA PRO A 475 27.68 -0.44 24.16
C PRO A 475 26.93 0.90 23.96
N ASP A 476 27.54 1.91 23.32
CA ASP A 476 26.93 3.26 23.14
C ASP A 476 25.69 3.31 22.22
N ASP A 477 25.47 2.30 21.39
CA ASP A 477 24.37 2.24 20.39
C ASP A 477 23.24 1.29 20.84
N PHE A 478 22.85 1.40 22.11
CA PHE A 478 21.96 0.45 22.80
C PHE A 478 20.48 0.84 22.65
N ASP A 479 19.75 0.11 21.81
CA ASP A 479 18.30 0.21 21.67
C ASP A 479 17.58 -1.06 22.18
N MET A 480 16.55 -0.87 23.00
CA MET A 480 15.79 -1.93 23.67
C MET A 480 15.06 -2.83 22.66
N SER A 481 14.77 -2.29 21.47
CA SER A 481 14.10 -2.99 20.36
C SER A 481 14.94 -4.15 19.78
N ARG A 482 16.27 -4.03 19.76
CA ARG A 482 17.21 -5.03 19.21
C ARG A 482 17.52 -6.19 20.16
N LEU A 483 17.16 -6.09 21.45
CA LEU A 483 17.38 -7.14 22.45
C LEU A 483 16.52 -8.39 22.22
N SER A 484 15.34 -8.24 21.60
CA SER A 484 14.45 -9.35 21.26
C SER A 484 15.10 -10.33 20.26
N SER A 485 15.97 -9.81 19.40
CA SER A 485 16.64 -10.54 18.32
C SER A 485 17.94 -11.20 18.76
N ALA A 486 18.57 -10.71 19.84
CA ALA A 486 19.89 -11.15 20.33
C ALA A 486 19.83 -12.10 21.54
N GLY A 487 18.64 -12.53 21.98
CA GLY A 487 18.49 -13.58 23.00
C GLY A 487 18.83 -13.14 24.44
N HIS A 488 18.86 -11.84 24.74
CA HIS A 488 19.08 -11.32 26.09
C HIS A 488 17.77 -11.26 26.90
N TYR A 489 17.23 -12.42 27.26
CA TYR A 489 15.93 -12.57 27.94
C TYR A 489 15.86 -11.99 29.36
N GLY A 490 16.99 -11.80 30.05
CA GLY A 490 17.04 -11.36 31.45
C GLY A 490 16.62 -9.90 31.69
N LEU A 491 17.11 -8.98 30.85
CA LEU A 491 16.76 -7.55 30.94
C LEU A 491 15.33 -7.27 30.47
N LEU A 492 14.84 -8.04 29.49
CA LEU A 492 13.44 -8.00 29.05
C LEU A 492 12.50 -8.41 30.18
N GLY A 493 12.82 -9.50 30.89
CA GLY A 493 12.04 -9.96 32.05
C GLY A 493 12.02 -8.97 33.22
N ILE A 494 13.07 -8.17 33.43
CA ILE A 494 13.07 -7.07 34.42
C ILE A 494 12.12 -5.96 33.95
N SER A 495 12.21 -5.55 32.68
CA SER A 495 11.37 -4.49 32.11
C SER A 495 9.89 -4.83 32.15
N GLU A 496 9.51 -6.06 31.78
CA GLU A 496 8.14 -6.56 31.82
C GLU A 496 7.55 -6.52 33.24
N ARG A 497 8.33 -6.96 34.25
CA ARG A 497 7.90 -6.92 35.66
C ARG A 497 7.72 -5.50 36.17
N VAL A 498 8.61 -4.58 35.80
CA VAL A 498 8.50 -3.16 36.19
C VAL A 498 7.27 -2.51 35.55
N ALA A 499 6.98 -2.82 34.28
CA ALA A 499 5.79 -2.33 33.59
C ALA A 499 4.49 -2.84 34.24
N LEU A 500 4.44 -4.11 34.65
CA LEU A 500 3.28 -4.70 35.34
C LEU A 500 2.99 -4.08 36.70
N LEU A 501 4.02 -3.55 37.37
CA LEU A 501 3.87 -2.81 38.62
C LEU A 501 3.53 -1.33 38.40
N GLY A 502 3.38 -0.88 37.16
CA GLY A 502 3.18 0.54 36.82
C GLY A 502 4.41 1.41 37.10
N GLY A 503 5.59 0.79 37.14
CA GLY A 503 6.86 1.44 37.40
C GLY A 503 7.60 1.92 36.14
N ARG A 504 8.73 2.58 36.34
CA ARG A 504 9.63 3.02 35.27
C ARG A 504 11.03 2.45 35.47
N LEU A 505 11.62 1.97 34.38
CA LEU A 505 12.99 1.48 34.33
C LEU A 505 13.87 2.52 33.63
N LYS A 506 15.02 2.84 34.21
CA LYS A 506 16.07 3.64 33.58
C LYS A 506 17.40 2.91 33.69
N MET A 507 18.16 2.92 32.60
CA MET A 507 19.50 2.35 32.53
C MET A 507 20.47 3.46 32.15
N GLN A 508 21.56 3.59 32.90
CA GLN A 508 22.60 4.59 32.65
C GLN A 508 23.96 3.95 32.81
N LYS A 509 24.97 4.43 32.08
CA LYS A 509 26.36 4.06 32.34
C LYS A 509 26.79 4.65 33.68
N SER A 510 27.38 3.81 34.53
CA SER A 510 27.98 4.25 35.78
C SER A 510 29.26 5.02 35.49
N SER A 511 29.57 6.03 36.30
CA SER A 511 30.77 6.86 36.18
C SER A 511 32.09 6.08 36.37
N HIS A 512 32.01 4.83 36.84
CA HIS A 512 33.15 3.97 37.16
C HIS A 512 33.32 2.78 36.18
N GLY A 513 32.56 2.71 35.08
CA GLY A 513 32.76 1.72 34.01
C GLY A 513 31.61 0.72 33.77
N GLY A 514 30.69 0.54 34.72
CA GLY A 514 29.62 -0.46 34.66
C GLY A 514 28.22 0.08 34.34
N LEU A 515 27.17 -0.67 34.70
CA LEU A 515 25.77 -0.31 34.48
C LEU A 515 25.10 0.16 35.78
N MET A 516 24.27 1.20 35.68
CA MET A 516 23.37 1.65 36.74
C MET A 516 21.92 1.42 36.30
N LEU A 517 21.27 0.47 36.96
CA LEU A 517 19.85 0.16 36.79
C LEU A 517 19.04 0.90 37.86
N THR A 518 18.16 1.80 37.45
CA THR A 518 17.22 2.49 38.36
C THR A 518 15.78 2.08 38.05
N VAL A 519 15.12 1.49 39.03
CA VAL A 519 13.72 1.06 38.98
C VAL A 519 12.90 1.93 39.92
N GLU A 520 11.87 2.59 39.40
CA GLU A 520 10.90 3.37 40.17
C GLU A 520 9.55 2.66 40.18
N ILE A 521 9.03 2.24 41.33
CA ILE A 521 7.73 1.54 41.47
C ILE A 521 6.78 2.37 42.35
N PRO A 522 5.48 2.49 42.04
CA PRO A 522 4.51 3.18 42.90
C PRO A 522 4.32 2.49 44.25
N HIS A 523 4.32 3.25 45.36
CA HIS A 523 4.05 2.67 46.67
C HIS A 523 2.52 2.48 46.88
N PRO A 524 2.05 1.30 47.32
CA PRO A 524 0.62 0.95 47.42
C PRO A 524 -0.17 1.63 48.56
N ARG A 525 0.28 2.79 49.10
CA ARG A 525 -0.46 3.58 50.10
C ARG A 525 -1.17 4.81 49.52
N ALA A 526 -1.34 4.89 48.20
CA ALA A 526 -1.96 6.04 47.53
C ALA A 526 -3.22 5.70 46.73
N THR A 527 -4.02 4.73 47.17
CA THR A 527 -5.35 4.44 46.59
C THR A 527 -6.38 4.32 47.69
N HIS A 528 -6.54 5.38 48.50
CA HIS A 528 -7.80 5.74 49.16
C HIS A 528 -7.74 7.23 49.52
N ALA A 529 -8.18 8.07 48.59
CA ALA A 529 -8.81 9.35 48.88
C ALA A 529 -9.80 9.59 47.73
N ILE A 530 -11.08 9.62 48.09
CA ILE A 530 -12.22 9.98 47.24
C ILE A 530 -12.06 11.40 46.73
#